data_AF-A0A2L2YV19-F1
#
_entry.id   AF-A0A2L2YV19-F1
#
_cell.length_a   1.000
_cell.length_b   1.000
_cell.length_c   1.000
_cell.angle_alpha   90.00
_cell.angle_beta   90.00
_cell.angle_gamma   90.00
#
_symmetry.space_group_name_H-M   'P 1'
#
loop_
_entity.id
_entity.type
_entity.pdbx_description
1 polymer ?
#
loop_
_entity_poly.entity_id
_entity_poly.type
_entity_poly.pdbx_seq_one_letter_code
_entity_poly.pdbx_strand_id
1 'polypeptide(L)'
;VKLSRKPPMDDGGSPLTGYIAETRDKTRGGSWLPAVAFVNPTSRSCSVPKLTEGTEYEFRVMAQNANGISEPLTTEKPVVAKSPYGVPGRPGQPEPVDYDRDFIKLKWEPPRSNGGSPIIGYDIERKD
;
A
#
# COMPACT_ATOMS: atom_id res chain seq x y z
N VAL A 1 -0.26 -1.17 -3.55
CA VAL A 1 -0.22 -2.31 -4.50
C VAL A 1 0.39 -1.83 -5.82
N LYS A 2 1.33 -2.58 -6.41
CA LYS A 2 1.90 -2.29 -7.74
C LYS A 2 1.26 -3.24 -8.76
N LEU A 3 0.62 -2.69 -9.78
CA LEU A 3 0.02 -3.46 -10.89
C LEU A 3 1.01 -3.50 -12.07
N SER A 4 1.19 -4.62 -12.77
CA SER A 4 2.06 -4.72 -13.96
C SER A 4 1.36 -5.39 -15.15
N ARG A 5 1.43 -4.82 -16.36
CA ARG A 5 0.72 -5.32 -17.58
C ARG A 5 1.61 -5.56 -18.79
N LYS A 6 1.18 -6.48 -19.66
CA LYS A 6 1.68 -6.71 -21.04
C LYS A 6 0.94 -5.77 -22.02
N PRO A 7 1.59 -5.27 -23.09
CA PRO A 7 0.95 -4.37 -24.06
C PRO A 7 -0.25 -5.05 -24.76
N PRO A 8 -1.34 -4.32 -25.07
CA PRO A 8 -2.44 -4.85 -25.86
C PRO A 8 -1.95 -5.22 -27.26
N MET A 9 -2.46 -6.33 -27.80
CA MET A 9 -2.00 -6.91 -29.07
C MET A 9 -2.60 -6.21 -30.31
N ASP A 10 -3.59 -5.34 -30.12
CA ASP A 10 -4.27 -4.60 -31.17
C ASP A 10 -4.67 -3.23 -30.61
N ASP A 11 -4.19 -2.14 -31.22
CA ASP A 11 -4.40 -0.76 -30.76
C ASP A 11 -5.61 -0.08 -31.43
N GLY A 12 -6.36 -0.83 -32.24
CA GLY A 12 -7.55 -0.33 -32.92
C GLY A 12 -7.25 0.80 -33.91
N GLY A 13 -6.00 0.92 -34.39
CA GLY A 13 -5.59 1.87 -35.43
C GLY A 13 -5.29 3.29 -34.93
N SER A 14 -5.14 3.51 -33.63
CA SER A 14 -4.68 4.79 -33.08
C SER A 14 -3.81 4.60 -31.85
N PRO A 15 -2.70 5.36 -31.73
CA PRO A 15 -1.75 5.16 -30.65
C PRO A 15 -2.39 5.41 -29.29
N LEU A 16 -2.00 4.59 -28.32
CA LEU A 16 -2.42 4.73 -26.94
C LEU A 16 -2.01 6.10 -26.39
N THR A 17 -2.98 6.81 -25.81
CA THR A 17 -2.76 8.08 -25.12
C THR A 17 -2.56 7.88 -23.62
N GLY A 18 -3.06 6.78 -23.05
CA GLY A 18 -2.81 6.42 -21.65
C GLY A 18 -3.63 5.22 -21.17
N TYR A 19 -3.61 5.00 -19.86
CA TYR A 19 -4.48 4.04 -19.19
C TYR A 19 -5.20 4.68 -17.99
N ILE A 20 -6.37 4.15 -17.66
CA ILE A 20 -7.19 4.56 -16.51
C ILE A 20 -7.35 3.34 -15.61
N ALA A 21 -7.09 3.50 -14.31
CA ALA A 21 -7.30 2.45 -13.32
C ALA A 21 -8.48 2.78 -12.41
N GLU A 22 -9.27 1.76 -12.11
CA GLU A 22 -10.37 1.82 -11.16
C GLU A 22 -10.24 0.72 -10.11
N THR A 23 -10.83 0.98 -8.95
CA THR A 23 -10.82 0.09 -7.78
C THR A 23 -12.24 -0.20 -7.35
N ARG A 24 -12.48 -1.41 -6.86
CA ARG A 24 -13.74 -1.83 -6.27
C ARG A 24 -13.47 -2.39 -4.89
N ASP A 25 -14.04 -1.73 -3.88
CA ASP A 25 -14.06 -2.22 -2.50
C ASP A 25 -15.15 -3.30 -2.36
N LYS A 26 -14.75 -4.53 -1.99
CA LYS A 26 -15.68 -5.65 -1.83
C LYS A 26 -16.56 -5.55 -0.59
N THR A 27 -16.17 -4.72 0.39
CA THR A 27 -16.90 -4.53 1.65
C THR A 27 -17.98 -3.45 1.57
N ARG A 28 -17.85 -2.48 0.65
CA ARG A 28 -18.73 -1.30 0.55
C ARG A 28 -19.67 -1.32 -0.66
N GLY A 29 -20.26 -2.47 -0.96
CA GLY A 29 -21.31 -2.56 -1.99
C GLY A 29 -20.83 -2.55 -3.45
N GLY A 30 -19.53 -2.74 -3.69
CA GLY A 30 -19.04 -3.29 -4.96
C GLY A 30 -19.15 -2.39 -6.20
N SER A 31 -19.22 -1.07 -6.06
CA SER A 31 -19.12 -0.15 -7.21
C SER A 31 -17.68 0.10 -7.61
N TRP A 32 -17.44 0.29 -8.92
CA TRP A 32 -16.14 0.71 -9.44
C TRP A 32 -15.95 2.21 -9.23
N LEU A 33 -14.81 2.59 -8.66
CA LEU A 33 -14.43 3.97 -8.41
C LEU A 33 -13.11 4.32 -9.11
N PRO A 34 -12.96 5.55 -9.62
CA PRO A 34 -11.69 6.03 -10.16
C PRO A 34 -10.55 5.91 -9.13
N ALA A 35 -9.47 5.23 -9.52
CA ALA A 35 -8.27 5.06 -8.71
C ALA A 35 -7.09 5.87 -9.24
N VAL A 36 -6.85 5.81 -10.55
CA VAL A 36 -5.81 6.58 -11.25
C VAL A 36 -6.40 7.06 -12.57
N ALA A 37 -6.53 8.39 -12.71
CA ALA A 37 -7.16 9.02 -13.87
C ALA A 37 -6.28 8.97 -15.14
N PHE A 38 -4.96 8.88 -15.00
CA PHE A 38 -4.04 8.80 -16.13
C PHE A 38 -2.76 8.05 -15.76
N VAL A 39 -2.41 7.07 -16.58
CA VAL A 39 -1.12 6.38 -16.57
C VAL A 39 -0.51 6.55 -17.96
N ASN A 40 0.76 6.94 -18.01
CA ASN A 40 1.48 7.12 -19.26
C ASN A 40 1.37 5.86 -20.14
N PRO A 41 1.15 5.98 -21.46
CA PRO A 41 0.96 4.83 -22.35
C PRO A 41 2.19 3.92 -22.45
N THR A 42 3.39 4.41 -22.13
CA THR A 42 4.62 3.60 -22.05
C THR A 42 4.80 2.92 -20.69
N SER A 43 4.09 3.39 -19.66
CA SER A 43 4.16 2.82 -18.32
C SER A 43 3.35 1.54 -18.23
N ARG A 44 4.03 0.45 -17.87
CA ARG A 44 3.41 -0.86 -17.66
C ARG A 44 2.91 -1.07 -16.23
N SER A 45 3.00 -0.05 -15.37
CA SER A 45 2.58 -0.14 -13.97
C SER A 45 2.10 1.19 -13.41
N CYS A 46 1.20 1.12 -12.42
CA CYS A 46 0.77 2.26 -11.62
C CYS A 46 0.58 1.86 -10.14
N SER A 47 0.51 2.88 -9.28
CA SER A 47 0.24 2.74 -7.85
C SER A 47 -1.14 3.32 -7.54
N VAL A 48 -2.01 2.51 -6.93
CA VAL A 48 -3.33 2.95 -6.47
C VAL A 48 -3.24 3.48 -5.04
N PRO A 49 -3.56 4.77 -4.78
CA PRO A 49 -3.52 5.35 -3.45
C PRO A 49 -4.82 5.08 -2.66
N LYS A 50 -4.83 5.48 -1.37
CA LYS A 50 -6.02 5.54 -0.50
C LYS A 50 -6.78 4.21 -0.35
N LEU A 51 -6.06 3.09 -0.28
CA LEU A 51 -6.63 1.79 0.09
C LEU A 51 -6.70 1.66 1.62
N THR A 52 -7.76 1.03 2.11
CA THR A 52 -7.92 0.71 3.53
C THR A 52 -7.23 -0.62 3.83
N GLU A 53 -6.34 -0.64 4.82
CA GLU A 53 -5.67 -1.89 5.23
C GLU A 53 -6.68 -2.97 5.66
N GLY A 54 -6.38 -4.22 5.32
CA GLY A 54 -7.24 -5.37 5.60
C GLY A 54 -8.48 -5.46 4.70
N THR A 55 -8.72 -4.49 3.83
CA THR A 55 -9.87 -4.50 2.91
C THR A 55 -9.53 -5.21 1.60
N GLU A 56 -10.45 -6.05 1.11
CA GLU A 56 -10.35 -6.71 -0.19
C GLU A 56 -10.77 -5.78 -1.32
N TYR A 57 -9.88 -5.60 -2.29
CA TYR A 57 -10.12 -4.81 -3.49
C TYR A 57 -10.00 -5.64 -4.76
N GLU A 58 -10.82 -5.34 -5.75
CA GLU A 58 -10.57 -5.71 -7.13
C GLU A 58 -10.15 -4.47 -7.92
N PHE A 59 -9.30 -4.66 -8.92
CA PHE A 59 -8.82 -3.57 -9.77
C PHE A 59 -9.14 -3.85 -11.21
N ARG A 60 -9.48 -2.82 -11.97
CA ARG A 60 -9.54 -2.89 -13.42
C ARG A 60 -8.77 -1.74 -14.03
N VAL A 61 -8.23 -1.95 -15.22
CA VAL A 61 -7.59 -0.88 -15.99
C VAL A 61 -8.05 -0.98 -17.43
N MET A 62 -8.32 0.18 -18.00
CA MET A 62 -8.77 0.39 -19.37
C MET A 62 -7.70 1.20 -20.11
N ALA A 63 -7.48 0.87 -21.38
CA ALA A 63 -6.63 1.65 -22.27
C ALA A 63 -7.42 2.83 -22.84
N GLN A 64 -6.76 3.95 -23.09
CA GLN A 64 -7.35 5.12 -23.72
C GLN A 64 -6.54 5.49 -24.97
N ASN A 65 -7.24 5.81 -26.05
CA ASN A 65 -6.68 6.44 -27.25
C ASN A 65 -7.61 7.58 -27.72
N ALA A 66 -7.30 8.20 -28.86
CA ALA A 66 -8.10 9.28 -29.43
C ALA A 66 -9.55 8.86 -29.77
N ASN A 67 -9.82 7.56 -29.94
CA ASN A 67 -11.13 7.04 -30.29
C ASN A 67 -11.98 6.66 -29.07
N GLY A 68 -11.40 6.59 -27.87
CA GLY A 68 -12.13 6.31 -26.64
C GLY A 68 -11.38 5.44 -25.65
N ILE A 69 -12.15 4.71 -24.84
CA ILE A 69 -11.68 3.86 -23.75
C ILE A 69 -11.97 2.40 -24.10
N SER A 70 -11.00 1.51 -23.91
CA SER A 70 -11.14 0.08 -24.17
C SER A 70 -12.03 -0.61 -23.13
N GLU A 71 -12.41 -1.85 -23.43
CA GLU A 71 -12.95 -2.76 -22.41
C GLU A 71 -12.02 -2.88 -21.19
N PRO A 72 -12.57 -3.01 -19.97
CA PRO A 72 -11.79 -3.13 -18.76
C PRO A 72 -11.18 -4.52 -18.62
N LEU A 73 -9.88 -4.57 -18.32
CA LEU A 73 -9.25 -5.78 -17.84
C LEU A 73 -9.21 -5.76 -16.31
N THR A 74 -9.91 -6.70 -15.69
CA THR A 74 -10.07 -6.84 -14.23
C THR A 74 -9.10 -7.86 -13.66
N THR A 75 -8.67 -7.68 -12.40
CA THR A 75 -7.89 -8.68 -11.66
C THR A 75 -8.68 -9.96 -11.46
N GLU A 76 -8.07 -11.11 -11.69
CA GLU A 76 -8.71 -12.44 -11.56
C GLU A 76 -9.19 -12.74 -10.15
N LYS A 77 -8.46 -12.26 -9.13
CA LYS A 77 -8.77 -12.46 -7.72
C LYS A 77 -8.71 -11.13 -6.97
N PRO A 78 -9.55 -10.93 -5.94
CA PRO A 78 -9.41 -9.83 -5.02
C PRO A 78 -8.03 -9.82 -4.36
N VAL A 79 -7.55 -8.63 -4.04
CA VAL A 79 -6.28 -8.40 -3.35
C VAL A 79 -6.58 -7.70 -2.03
N VAL A 80 -6.14 -8.30 -0.93
CA VAL A 80 -6.18 -7.66 0.39
C VAL A 80 -5.13 -6.55 0.43
N ALA A 81 -5.57 -5.32 0.66
CA ALA A 81 -4.65 -4.21 0.87
C ALA A 81 -3.87 -4.42 2.18
N LYS A 82 -2.55 -4.38 2.08
CA LYS A 82 -1.64 -4.46 3.22
C LYS A 82 -0.93 -3.13 3.38
N SER A 83 -0.74 -2.70 4.62
CA SER A 83 0.16 -1.59 4.88
C SER A 83 1.57 -1.95 4.40
N PRO A 84 2.28 -1.04 3.71
CA PRO A 84 3.72 -1.21 3.49
C PRO A 84 4.51 -1.14 4.80
N TYR A 85 3.87 -0.68 5.88
CA TYR A 85 4.42 -0.54 7.22
C TYR A 85 3.86 -1.61 8.15
N GLY A 86 4.71 -2.45 8.71
CA GLY A 86 4.37 -3.33 9.82
C GLY A 86 4.59 -2.65 11.18
N VAL A 87 4.26 -3.35 12.26
CA VAL A 87 4.66 -2.94 13.61
C VAL A 87 6.19 -2.95 13.74
N PRO A 88 6.80 -1.99 14.49
CA PRO A 88 8.19 -2.12 14.88
C PRO A 88 8.42 -3.45 15.60
N GLY A 89 9.62 -4.00 15.46
CA GLY A 89 10.04 -5.15 16.26
C GLY A 89 10.10 -4.80 17.75
N ARG A 90 10.32 -5.82 18.60
CA ARG A 90 10.59 -5.57 20.02
C ARG A 90 11.88 -4.73 20.18
N PRO A 91 11.90 -3.75 21.11
CA PRO A 91 13.16 -3.13 21.51
C PRO A 91 14.09 -4.18 22.14
N GLY A 92 15.35 -3.81 22.30
CA GLY A 92 16.30 -4.55 23.13
C GLY A 92 15.79 -4.66 24.57
N GLN A 93 16.30 -5.67 25.29
CA GLN A 93 16.00 -5.80 26.71
C GLN A 93 16.42 -4.52 27.45
N PRO A 94 15.54 -3.91 28.26
CA PRO A 94 15.91 -2.74 29.04
C PRO A 94 16.90 -3.14 30.15
N GLU A 95 17.96 -2.35 30.28
CA GLU A 95 19.02 -2.51 31.26
C GLU A 95 19.06 -1.29 32.18
N PRO A 96 19.10 -1.46 33.51
CA PRO A 96 19.30 -0.37 34.44
C PRO A 96 20.74 0.15 34.32
N VAL A 97 20.89 1.46 34.11
CA VAL A 97 22.21 2.10 33.97
C VAL A 97 22.55 3.04 35.11
N ASP A 98 21.55 3.49 35.87
CA ASP A 98 21.70 4.32 37.05
C ASP A 98 20.44 4.17 37.89
N TYR A 99 20.57 4.08 39.20
CA TYR A 99 19.43 3.89 40.09
C TYR A 99 19.77 4.29 41.52
N ASP A 100 18.78 4.86 42.20
CA ASP A 100 18.81 5.10 43.63
C ASP A 100 17.47 4.70 44.26
N ARG A 101 17.18 5.19 45.47
CA ARG A 101 15.93 4.89 46.17
C ARG A 101 14.69 5.53 45.52
N ASP A 102 14.88 6.56 44.69
CA ASP A 102 13.86 7.44 44.14
C ASP A 102 13.66 7.22 42.63
N PHE A 103 14.70 6.77 41.89
CA PHE A 103 14.62 6.53 40.45
C PHE A 103 15.37 5.28 39.94
N ILE A 104 14.97 4.82 38.76
CA ILE A 104 15.75 3.88 37.92
C ILE A 104 15.81 4.47 36.51
N LYS A 105 17.03 4.62 35.99
CA LYS A 105 17.32 4.99 34.62
C LYS A 105 17.56 3.73 33.81
N LEU A 106 16.78 3.58 32.74
CA LEU A 106 16.85 2.44 31.84
C LEU A 106 17.51 2.86 30.52
N LYS A 107 18.29 1.95 29.95
CA LYS A 107 18.80 1.99 28.57
C LYS A 107 18.28 0.77 27.81
N TRP A 108 17.92 0.93 26.55
CA TRP A 108 17.58 -0.18 25.67
C TRP A 108 18.05 0.13 24.25
N GLU A 109 18.21 -0.92 23.45
CA GLU A 109 18.52 -0.78 22.01
C GLU A 109 17.22 -0.63 21.20
N PRO A 110 17.23 0.15 20.10
CA PRO A 110 16.08 0.21 19.21
C PRO A 110 15.80 -1.16 18.55
N PRO A 111 14.54 -1.43 18.16
CA PRO A 111 14.18 -2.59 17.36
C PRO A 111 15.04 -2.75 16.10
N ARG A 112 15.40 -3.99 15.77
CA ARG A 112 16.13 -4.32 14.52
C ARG A 112 15.36 -3.94 13.25
N SER A 113 14.03 -3.92 13.33
CA SER A 113 13.15 -3.46 12.27
C SER A 113 12.18 -2.44 12.86
N ASN A 114 12.06 -1.29 12.21
CA ASN A 114 11.07 -0.27 12.54
C ASN A 114 9.72 -0.52 11.85
N GLY A 115 9.55 -1.69 11.20
CA GLY A 115 8.35 -2.01 10.46
C GLY A 115 8.19 -1.18 9.18
N GLY A 116 9.19 -0.41 8.76
CA GLY A 116 9.10 0.45 7.57
C GLY A 116 8.67 1.89 7.83
N SER A 117 8.36 2.25 9.09
CA SER A 117 8.04 3.62 9.51
C SER A 117 8.97 4.06 10.65
N PRO A 118 9.29 5.36 10.82
CA PRO A 118 10.08 5.82 11.96
C PRO A 118 9.44 5.46 13.31
N ILE A 119 10.27 5.09 14.30
CA ILE A 119 9.81 4.86 15.68
C ILE A 119 9.52 6.22 16.31
N ILE A 120 8.32 6.39 16.85
CA ILE A 120 7.85 7.65 17.44
C ILE A 120 8.01 7.71 18.96
N GLY A 121 8.17 6.58 19.63
CA GLY A 121 8.27 6.49 21.08
C GLY A 121 8.37 5.05 21.59
N TYR A 122 8.45 4.89 22.91
CA TYR A 122 8.47 3.62 23.62
C TYR A 122 7.49 3.69 24.80
N ASP A 123 6.65 2.66 24.95
CA ASP A 123 5.81 2.50 26.14
C ASP A 123 6.62 1.78 27.22
N ILE A 124 6.69 2.37 28.41
CA ILE A 124 7.41 1.83 29.56
C ILE A 124 6.40 1.52 30.65
N GLU A 125 6.29 0.25 31.01
CA GLU A 125 5.39 -0.23 32.06
C GLU A 125 6.19 -0.66 33.30
N ARG A 126 5.66 -0.35 34.48
CA ARG A 126 6.17 -0.85 35.76
C ARG A 126 5.07 -1.68 36.42
N LYS A 127 5.44 -2.82 36.99
CA LYS A 127 4.55 -3.62 37.82
C LYS A 127 4.94 -3.45 39.30
N ASP A 128 3.94 -3.16 40.13
CA ASP A 128 4.07 -3.10 41.59
C ASP A 128 3.87 -4.49 42.24
#